data_AF-A0A4R9J7P8-F1
#
_entry.id   AF-A0A4R9J7P8-F1
#
_cell.length_a   1.000
_cell.length_b   1.000
_cell.length_c   1.000
_cell.angle_alpha   90.00
_cell.angle_beta   90.00
_cell.angle_gamma   90.00
#
_symmetry.space_group_name_H-M   'P 1'
#
loop_
_entity.id
_entity.type
_entity.pdbx_description
1 polymer ?
#
loop_
_entity_poly.entity_id
_entity_poly.type
_entity_poly.pdbx_seq_one_letter_code
_entity_poly.pdbx_strand_id
1 'polypeptide(L)'
;MKNFLSILFCTLFLLTCSSGNIKKENTAPRFNFDSYISSSFEEIVRLTDGVDAEKDPGLSIFTNKYKIQMKWSDFPKGISNDSQGSAELIGKFINLDPKFIELFQHELTLTVKKKKFVLLFQRNLVPFLHEEVKKGEPITLFVFFGGYNTFGKEHTLFVNEFKAGKE
;
A
#
# COMPACT_ATOMS: atom_id res chain seq x y z
N MET A 1 16.41 -59.97 43.21
CA MET A 1 15.89 -58.66 43.65
C MET A 1 16.61 -57.57 42.87
N LYS A 2 15.85 -56.61 42.29
CA LYS A 2 16.32 -55.42 41.56
C LYS A 2 16.97 -55.77 40.20
N ASN A 3 16.32 -55.57 39.05
CA ASN A 3 16.01 -54.26 38.48
C ASN A 3 14.82 -54.37 37.52
N PHE A 4 13.60 -54.28 38.05
CA PHE A 4 12.34 -54.23 37.30
C PHE A 4 11.93 -52.77 37.03
N LEU A 5 12.91 -51.89 36.77
CA LEU A 5 12.72 -50.44 36.84
C LEU A 5 13.35 -49.69 35.64
N SER A 6 13.25 -50.25 34.44
CA SER A 6 13.73 -49.56 33.22
C SER A 6 12.72 -49.56 32.07
N ILE A 7 11.58 -50.25 32.21
CA ILE A 7 10.54 -50.29 31.17
C ILE A 7 9.44 -49.24 31.40
N LEU A 8 9.40 -48.60 32.58
CA LEU A 8 8.35 -47.63 32.93
C LEU A 8 8.66 -46.17 32.57
N PHE A 9 9.78 -45.89 31.89
CA PHE A 9 10.16 -44.51 31.49
C PHE A 9 10.01 -44.23 29.99
N CYS A 10 9.72 -45.22 29.15
CA CYS A 10 9.51 -45.02 27.71
C CYS A 10 8.04 -44.81 27.30
N THR A 11 7.07 -45.09 28.16
CA THR A 11 5.63 -44.97 27.82
C THR A 11 4.98 -43.66 28.23
N LEU A 12 5.68 -42.77 28.95
CA LEU A 12 5.17 -41.46 29.38
C LEU A 12 5.61 -40.28 28.50
N PHE A 13 6.40 -40.52 27.45
CA PHE A 13 6.86 -39.47 26.52
C PHE A 13 6.05 -39.38 25.21
N LEU A 14 4.92 -40.09 25.09
CA LEU A 14 4.10 -40.09 23.88
C LEU A 14 2.77 -39.31 24.01
N LEU A 15 2.55 -38.59 25.11
CA LEU A 15 1.24 -37.95 25.38
C LEU A 15 1.21 -36.41 25.36
N THR A 16 2.27 -35.72 24.95
CA THR A 16 2.22 -34.26 24.76
C THR A 16 2.89 -33.79 23.47
N CYS A 17 2.59 -34.45 22.36
CA CYS A 17 2.59 -33.79 21.06
C CYS A 17 1.20 -33.97 20.45
N SER A 18 0.19 -33.39 21.09
CA SER A 18 -0.97 -32.91 20.34
C SER A 18 -0.45 -31.77 19.46
N SER A 19 0.19 -32.15 18.35
CA SER A 19 0.30 -31.29 17.18
C SER A 19 -1.15 -31.05 16.79
N GLY A 20 -1.72 -29.98 17.34
CA GLY A 20 -2.98 -29.46 16.87
C GLY A 20 -2.81 -29.30 15.37
N ASN A 21 -3.52 -30.16 14.62
CA ASN A 21 -3.69 -29.98 13.19
C ASN A 21 -4.39 -28.63 13.04
N ILE A 22 -3.61 -27.56 12.97
CA ILE A 22 -4.06 -26.28 12.47
C ILE A 22 -4.42 -26.61 11.03
N LYS A 23 -5.71 -26.82 10.79
CA LYS A 23 -6.27 -26.84 9.45
C LYS A 23 -5.83 -25.52 8.83
N LYS A 24 -4.76 -25.56 8.02
CA LYS A 24 -4.43 -24.46 7.12
C LYS A 24 -5.66 -24.35 6.22
N GLU A 25 -6.56 -23.44 6.55
CA GLU A 25 -7.53 -22.96 5.58
C GLU A 25 -6.71 -22.52 4.38
N ASN A 26 -6.84 -23.29 3.30
CA ASN A 26 -6.16 -23.05 2.05
C ASN A 26 -6.93 -21.97 1.29
N THR A 27 -7.22 -20.87 1.97
CA THR A 27 -7.79 -19.68 1.34
C THR A 27 -6.65 -19.04 0.57
N ALA A 28 -6.76 -19.09 -0.76
CA ALA A 28 -5.86 -18.34 -1.63
C ALA A 28 -5.78 -16.89 -1.12
N PRO A 29 -4.58 -16.28 -1.06
CA PRO A 29 -4.44 -14.92 -0.59
C PRO A 29 -5.34 -14.00 -1.43
N ARG A 30 -6.30 -13.35 -0.78
CA ARG A 30 -7.19 -12.36 -1.38
C ARG A 30 -6.76 -10.97 -0.93
N PHE A 31 -7.11 -9.97 -1.73
CA PHE A 31 -6.93 -8.59 -1.34
C PHE A 31 -7.71 -8.30 -0.04
N ASN A 32 -7.01 -7.85 1.01
CA ASN A 32 -7.62 -7.55 2.29
C ASN A 32 -7.94 -6.05 2.40
N PHE A 33 -9.13 -5.67 1.95
CA PHE A 33 -9.62 -4.28 1.99
C PHE A 33 -9.71 -3.72 3.42
N ASP A 34 -10.00 -4.56 4.40
CA ASP A 34 -10.17 -4.14 5.80
C ASP A 34 -8.84 -3.75 6.47
N SER A 35 -7.71 -4.12 5.87
CA SER A 35 -6.38 -3.71 6.34
C SER A 35 -6.02 -2.25 6.04
N TYR A 36 -6.89 -1.51 5.34
CA TYR A 36 -6.65 -0.12 4.94
C TYR A 36 -7.36 0.86 5.87
N ILE A 37 -6.59 1.82 6.38
CA ILE A 37 -7.07 2.87 7.29
C ILE A 37 -7.79 3.95 6.46
N SER A 38 -9.01 4.31 6.84
CA SER A 38 -9.73 5.43 6.22
C SER A 38 -8.95 6.74 6.39
N SER A 39 -8.73 7.45 5.29
CA SER A 39 -7.96 8.69 5.26
C SER A 39 -8.49 9.67 4.21
N SER A 40 -7.90 10.87 4.15
CA SER A 40 -8.17 11.89 3.13
C SER A 40 -6.86 12.48 2.61
N PHE A 41 -6.92 13.21 1.49
CA PHE A 41 -5.74 13.92 0.98
C PHE A 41 -5.18 14.93 1.99
N GLU A 42 -6.04 15.58 2.78
CA GLU A 42 -5.62 16.47 3.86
C GLU A 42 -4.87 15.74 4.97
N GLU A 43 -5.32 14.55 5.33
CA GLU A 43 -4.65 13.75 6.34
C GLU A 43 -3.27 13.29 5.83
N ILE A 44 -3.18 12.91 4.56
CA ILE A 44 -1.88 12.64 3.92
C ILE A 44 -0.96 13.85 4.00
N VAL A 45 -1.45 15.04 3.63
CA VAL A 45 -0.70 16.29 3.76
C VAL A 45 -0.22 16.50 5.19
N ARG A 46 -1.09 16.30 6.20
CA ARG A 46 -0.70 16.45 7.61
C ARG A 46 0.39 15.46 8.04
N LEU A 47 0.38 14.25 7.49
CA LEU A 47 1.37 13.22 7.80
C LEU A 47 2.72 13.49 7.13
N THR A 48 2.71 14.08 5.94
CA THR A 48 3.92 14.22 5.11
C THR A 48 4.51 15.63 5.09
N ASP A 49 3.69 16.68 5.22
CA ASP A 49 4.14 18.03 5.54
C ASP A 49 4.52 18.06 7.03
N GLY A 50 5.73 17.59 7.35
CA GLY A 50 6.31 17.82 8.67
C GLY A 50 6.37 19.33 9.00
N VAL A 51 6.56 19.66 10.27
CA VAL A 51 6.47 21.03 10.82
C VAL A 51 7.41 22.06 10.14
N ASP A 52 8.37 21.63 9.32
CA ASP A 52 9.35 22.50 8.66
C ASP A 52 9.75 22.04 7.25
N ALA A 53 8.82 21.49 6.45
CA ALA A 53 9.10 21.06 5.07
C ALA A 53 9.64 22.17 4.13
N GLU A 54 9.57 23.44 4.54
CA GLU A 54 10.18 24.58 3.84
C GLU A 54 11.60 24.93 4.31
N LYS A 55 12.06 24.41 5.45
CA LYS A 55 13.37 24.72 6.03
C LYS A 55 14.37 23.56 5.93
N ASP A 56 13.89 22.32 5.83
CA ASP A 56 14.74 21.15 5.69
C ASP A 56 14.38 20.37 4.41
N PRO A 57 15.14 20.52 3.31
CA PRO A 57 14.87 19.83 2.06
C PRO A 57 15.08 18.33 2.23
N GLY A 58 14.08 17.54 1.87
CA GLY A 58 14.15 16.09 2.02
C GLY A 58 12.92 15.36 1.47
N LEU A 59 12.74 14.16 1.97
CA LEU A 59 11.67 13.27 1.61
C LEU A 59 10.96 12.81 2.89
N SER A 60 9.65 13.05 2.96
CA SER A 60 8.79 12.53 4.02
C SER A 60 7.99 11.35 3.49
N ILE A 61 8.05 10.19 4.13
CA ILE A 61 7.46 8.94 3.63
C ILE A 61 6.51 8.38 4.67
N PHE A 62 5.38 7.84 4.21
CA PHE A 62 4.55 6.94 5.00
C PHE A 62 4.49 5.56 4.36
N THR A 63 4.44 4.51 5.19
CA THR A 63 4.33 3.11 4.77
C THR A 63 3.05 2.42 5.24
N ASN A 64 2.11 3.20 5.80
CA ASN A 64 0.79 2.74 6.18
C ASN A 64 -0.12 2.58 4.96
N LYS A 65 -1.05 1.64 5.06
CA LYS A 65 -2.11 1.40 4.07
C LYS A 65 -3.30 2.32 4.32
N TYR A 66 -3.62 3.17 3.35
CA TYR A 66 -4.72 4.12 3.41
C TYR A 66 -5.74 3.90 2.31
N LYS A 67 -7.02 3.99 2.64
CA LYS A 67 -8.09 4.10 1.66
C LYS A 67 -8.59 5.55 1.61
N ILE A 68 -8.61 6.12 0.41
CA ILE A 68 -8.95 7.53 0.18
C ILE A 68 -10.15 7.58 -0.74
N GLN A 69 -11.25 8.17 -0.27
CA GLN A 69 -12.44 8.40 -1.09
C GLN A 69 -12.34 9.74 -1.83
N MET A 70 -12.68 9.74 -3.12
CA MET A 70 -12.71 10.96 -3.92
C MET A 70 -13.75 10.89 -5.02
N LYS A 71 -14.05 12.04 -5.64
CA LYS A 71 -14.76 12.07 -6.92
C LYS A 71 -13.77 11.91 -8.05
N TRP A 72 -14.03 10.96 -8.94
CA TRP A 72 -13.17 10.69 -10.07
C TRP A 72 -13.15 11.85 -11.06
N SER A 73 -11.97 12.34 -11.45
CA SER A 73 -11.85 13.56 -12.25
C SER A 73 -11.33 13.30 -13.67
N ASP A 74 -10.30 12.48 -13.80
CA ASP A 74 -9.69 12.13 -15.07
C ASP A 74 -9.04 10.76 -15.01
N PHE A 75 -8.69 10.20 -16.16
CA PHE A 75 -8.04 8.90 -16.23
C PHE A 75 -6.51 9.02 -16.19
N PRO A 76 -5.81 8.06 -15.58
CA PRO A 76 -4.36 8.02 -15.58
C PRO A 76 -3.80 7.96 -16.99
N LYS A 77 -2.69 8.65 -17.22
CA LYS A 77 -1.92 8.63 -18.47
C LYS A 77 -0.58 7.94 -18.22
N GLY A 78 0.21 7.70 -19.26
CA GLY A 78 1.55 7.15 -19.09
C GLY A 78 2.38 7.98 -18.11
N ILE A 79 3.15 7.31 -17.26
CA ILE A 79 3.99 7.96 -16.25
C ILE A 79 5.02 8.89 -16.90
N SER A 80 5.18 10.08 -16.34
CA SER A 80 6.19 11.05 -16.76
C SER A 80 7.57 10.71 -16.20
N ASN A 81 8.63 11.27 -16.81
CA ASN A 81 10.00 11.08 -16.30
C ASN A 81 10.17 11.61 -14.87
N ASP A 82 9.50 12.72 -14.55
CA ASP A 82 9.56 13.33 -13.21
C ASP A 82 8.92 12.41 -12.16
N SER A 83 7.72 11.91 -12.45
CA SER A 83 7.02 10.95 -11.58
C SER A 83 7.77 9.64 -11.44
N GLN A 84 8.38 9.14 -12.51
CA GLN A 84 9.24 7.95 -12.47
C GLN A 84 10.44 8.18 -11.54
N GLY A 85 11.11 9.34 -11.65
CA GLY A 85 12.20 9.71 -10.75
C GLY A 85 11.77 9.82 -9.28
N SER A 86 10.63 10.46 -9.02
CA SER A 86 10.02 10.52 -7.68
C SER A 86 9.73 9.11 -7.14
N ALA A 87 9.20 8.22 -7.99
CA ALA A 87 8.87 6.86 -7.60
C ALA A 87 10.11 6.03 -7.25
N GLU A 88 11.16 6.12 -8.08
CA GLU A 88 12.44 5.46 -7.83
C GLU A 88 13.13 5.96 -6.57
N LEU A 89 13.07 7.27 -6.30
CA LEU A 89 13.61 7.86 -5.09
C LEU A 89 12.91 7.30 -3.86
N ILE A 90 11.57 7.34 -3.82
CA ILE A 90 10.79 6.79 -2.70
C ILE A 90 11.08 5.30 -2.53
N GLY A 91 11.11 4.54 -3.64
CA GLY A 91 11.41 3.11 -3.64
C GLY A 91 12.77 2.79 -3.01
N LYS A 92 13.82 3.56 -3.35
CA LYS A 92 15.15 3.42 -2.74
C LYS A 92 15.13 3.68 -1.23
N PHE A 93 14.43 4.73 -0.78
CA PHE A 93 14.37 5.09 0.64
C PHE A 93 13.70 4.02 1.51
N ILE A 94 12.70 3.31 0.98
CA ILE A 94 12.03 2.21 1.70
C ILE A 94 12.60 0.82 1.36
N ASN A 95 13.72 0.77 0.63
CA ASN A 95 14.37 -0.47 0.18
C ASN A 95 13.42 -1.42 -0.57
N LEU A 96 12.62 -0.87 -1.47
CA LEU A 96 11.71 -1.63 -2.33
C LEU A 96 12.46 -2.25 -3.51
N ASP A 97 12.06 -3.45 -3.92
CA ASP A 97 12.56 -4.05 -5.16
C ASP A 97 12.25 -3.13 -6.35
N PRO A 98 13.24 -2.72 -7.17
CA PRO A 98 13.01 -1.88 -8.34
C PRO A 98 11.93 -2.42 -9.30
N LYS A 99 11.81 -3.75 -9.42
CA LYS A 99 10.77 -4.39 -10.24
C LYS A 99 9.36 -4.07 -9.77
N PHE A 100 9.22 -3.74 -8.48
CA PHE A 100 7.94 -3.33 -7.93
C PHE A 100 7.56 -1.92 -8.39
N ILE A 101 8.54 -1.00 -8.48
CA ILE A 101 8.32 0.35 -9.02
C ILE A 101 7.93 0.28 -10.51
N GLU A 102 8.55 -0.63 -11.28
CA GLU A 102 8.24 -0.84 -12.70
C GLU A 102 6.78 -1.23 -13.00
N LEU A 103 6.03 -1.68 -11.98
CA LEU A 103 4.61 -1.97 -12.12
C LEU A 103 3.77 -0.69 -12.31
N PHE A 104 4.23 0.44 -11.77
CA PHE A 104 3.52 1.71 -11.74
C PHE A 104 3.83 2.54 -12.98
N GLN A 105 3.08 2.29 -14.05
CA GLN A 105 3.37 2.87 -15.37
C GLN A 105 2.41 3.99 -15.78
N HIS A 106 1.47 4.35 -14.90
CA HIS A 106 0.50 5.39 -15.18
C HIS A 106 0.35 6.35 -14.01
N GLU A 107 0.08 7.61 -14.32
CA GLU A 107 -0.09 8.68 -13.34
C GLU A 107 -1.39 9.46 -13.55
N LEU A 108 -1.99 9.90 -12.45
CA LEU A 108 -3.02 10.94 -12.42
C LEU A 108 -2.54 12.07 -11.52
N THR A 109 -2.37 13.26 -12.10
CA THR A 109 -2.02 14.46 -11.32
C THR A 109 -3.28 15.19 -10.89
N LEU A 110 -3.33 15.55 -9.60
CA LEU A 110 -4.43 16.29 -8.99
C LEU A 110 -3.89 17.44 -8.15
N THR A 111 -4.69 18.49 -8.01
CA THR A 111 -4.42 19.57 -7.06
C THR A 111 -5.51 19.59 -5.99
N VAL A 112 -5.14 19.34 -4.74
CA VAL A 112 -6.05 19.38 -3.59
C VAL A 112 -5.57 20.46 -2.64
N LYS A 113 -6.40 21.49 -2.39
CA LYS A 113 -6.07 22.63 -1.51
C LYS A 113 -4.67 23.24 -1.78
N LYS A 114 -4.35 23.47 -3.06
CA LYS A 114 -3.06 24.00 -3.55
C LYS A 114 -1.85 23.07 -3.37
N LYS A 115 -2.04 21.82 -2.95
CA LYS A 115 -1.00 20.79 -2.90
C LYS A 115 -1.11 19.90 -4.13
N LYS A 116 0.02 19.67 -4.80
CA LYS A 116 0.12 18.77 -5.95
C LYS A 116 0.19 17.32 -5.46
N PHE A 117 -0.66 16.48 -6.03
CA PHE A 117 -0.66 15.04 -5.84
C PHE A 117 -0.40 14.36 -7.18
N VAL A 118 0.45 13.35 -7.15
CA VAL A 118 0.71 12.42 -8.25
C VAL A 118 0.29 11.05 -7.76
N LEU A 119 -0.78 10.52 -8.33
CA LEU A 119 -1.28 9.19 -8.04
C LEU A 119 -0.70 8.23 -9.07
N LEU A 120 0.08 7.25 -8.62
CA LEU A 120 0.71 6.25 -9.48
C LEU A 120 -0.11 4.97 -9.47
N PHE A 121 -0.45 4.46 -10.64
CA PHE A 121 -1.28 3.28 -10.84
C PHE A 121 -0.47 2.16 -11.49
N GLN A 122 -0.75 0.94 -11.06
CA GLN A 122 -0.22 -0.24 -11.71
C GLN A 122 -0.79 -0.36 -13.14
N ARG A 123 0.04 -0.78 -14.10
CA ARG A 123 -0.36 -0.91 -15.51
C ARG A 123 -1.63 -1.74 -15.72
N ASN A 124 -1.76 -2.84 -14.98
CA ASN A 124 -2.88 -3.77 -15.05
C ASN A 124 -4.17 -3.22 -14.43
N LEU A 125 -4.09 -2.19 -13.58
CA LEU A 125 -5.26 -1.61 -12.91
C LEU A 125 -6.04 -0.63 -13.80
N VAL A 126 -5.32 0.04 -14.71
CA VAL A 126 -5.88 1.12 -15.55
C VAL A 126 -7.01 0.66 -16.49
N PRO A 127 -6.95 -0.52 -17.15
CA PRO A 127 -8.08 -0.99 -17.97
C PRO A 127 -9.39 -1.13 -17.17
N PHE A 128 -9.34 -1.73 -15.98
CA PHE A 128 -10.52 -1.90 -15.11
C PHE A 128 -11.07 -0.56 -14.64
N LEU A 129 -10.21 0.39 -14.34
CA LEU A 129 -10.60 1.76 -13.99
C LEU A 129 -11.42 2.41 -15.11
N HIS A 130 -11.05 2.20 -16.38
CA HIS A 130 -11.80 2.68 -17.54
C HIS A 130 -13.16 1.99 -17.73
N GLU A 131 -13.25 0.72 -17.38
CA GLU A 131 -14.47 -0.08 -17.51
C GLU A 131 -15.48 0.21 -16.39
N GLU A 132 -15.01 0.41 -15.16
CA GLU A 132 -15.84 0.43 -13.96
C GLU A 132 -16.15 1.83 -13.42
N VAL A 133 -15.35 2.86 -13.76
CA VAL A 133 -15.45 4.18 -13.13
C VAL A 133 -15.77 5.26 -14.16
N LYS A 134 -16.82 6.06 -13.90
CA LYS A 134 -17.12 7.25 -14.72
C LYS A 134 -16.63 8.52 -14.05
N LYS A 135 -16.24 9.51 -14.86
CA LYS A 135 -15.90 10.85 -14.37
C LYS A 135 -17.08 11.43 -13.56
N GLY A 136 -16.77 12.01 -12.42
CA GLY A 136 -17.72 12.58 -11.46
C GLY A 136 -18.24 11.57 -10.42
N GLU A 137 -18.08 10.26 -10.64
CA GLU A 137 -18.52 9.24 -9.70
C GLU A 137 -17.55 9.09 -8.51
N PRO A 138 -18.06 8.67 -7.34
CA PRO A 138 -17.20 8.35 -6.20
C PRO A 138 -16.36 7.10 -6.48
N ILE A 139 -15.12 7.14 -6.02
CA ILE A 139 -14.18 6.03 -6.05
C ILE A 139 -13.43 5.98 -4.72
N THR A 140 -13.11 4.76 -4.27
CA THR A 140 -12.18 4.53 -3.17
C THR A 140 -10.86 4.04 -3.74
N LEU A 141 -9.78 4.76 -3.49
CA LEU A 141 -8.42 4.37 -3.86
C LEU A 141 -7.74 3.69 -2.68
N PHE A 142 -7.10 2.56 -2.92
CA PHE A 142 -6.29 1.84 -1.94
C PHE A 142 -4.82 2.15 -2.20
N VAL A 143 -4.20 2.86 -1.27
CA VAL A 143 -2.82 3.34 -1.30
C VAL A 143 -2.03 2.59 -0.24
N PHE A 144 -0.90 2.01 -0.58
CA PHE A 144 -0.11 1.19 0.35
C PHE A 144 1.17 1.86 0.83
N PHE A 145 1.70 2.86 0.10
CA PHE A 145 2.68 3.83 0.60
C PHE A 145 2.66 5.10 -0.25
N GLY A 146 3.38 6.12 0.22
CA GLY A 146 3.58 7.36 -0.50
C GLY A 146 4.49 8.30 0.27
N GLY A 147 4.66 9.51 -0.25
CA GLY A 147 5.48 10.50 0.40
C GLY A 147 5.38 11.88 -0.22
N TYR A 148 6.00 12.85 0.44
CA TYR A 148 6.14 14.22 -0.03
C TYR A 148 7.61 14.50 -0.33
N ASN A 149 7.86 14.93 -1.57
CA ASN A 149 9.17 15.36 -2.05
C ASN A 149 9.25 16.89 -2.00
N THR A 150 10.10 17.46 -1.13
CA THR A 150 10.22 18.92 -0.99
C THR A 150 10.84 19.59 -2.22
N PHE A 151 11.61 18.86 -3.04
CA PHE A 151 12.23 19.38 -4.27
C PHE A 151 11.18 19.61 -5.37
N GLY A 152 10.33 18.60 -5.60
CA GLY A 152 9.23 18.66 -6.57
C GLY A 152 7.96 19.32 -6.02
N LYS A 153 7.90 19.57 -4.71
CA LYS A 153 6.72 20.05 -3.97
C LYS A 153 5.46 19.25 -4.28
N GLU A 154 5.60 17.94 -4.34
CA GLU A 154 4.53 17.02 -4.72
C GLU A 154 4.40 15.83 -3.77
N HIS A 155 3.16 15.40 -3.58
CA HIS A 155 2.80 14.19 -2.87
C HIS A 155 2.66 13.06 -3.88
N THR A 156 3.48 12.01 -3.77
CA THR A 156 3.37 10.82 -4.63
C THR A 156 2.69 9.71 -3.86
N LEU A 157 1.59 9.17 -4.37
CA LEU A 157 0.83 8.08 -3.76
C LEU A 157 0.79 6.88 -4.68
N PHE A 158 1.11 5.70 -4.16
CA PHE A 158 1.11 4.47 -4.95
C PHE A 158 -0.20 3.73 -4.74
N VAL A 159 -1.06 3.75 -5.76
CA VAL A 159 -2.39 3.13 -5.77
C VAL A 159 -2.27 1.69 -6.25
N ASN A 160 -2.64 0.74 -5.40
CA ASN A 160 -2.54 -0.68 -5.71
C ASN A 160 -3.89 -1.38 -5.92
N GLU A 161 -5.01 -0.71 -5.64
CA GLU A 161 -6.36 -1.20 -5.94
C GLU A 161 -7.35 -0.02 -5.93
N PHE A 162 -8.54 -0.21 -6.50
CA PHE A 162 -9.67 0.72 -6.34
C PHE A 162 -11.00 -0.01 -6.09
N LYS A 163 -12.02 0.74 -5.68
CA LYS A 163 -13.43 0.33 -5.72
C LYS A 163 -14.28 1.45 -6.32
N ALA A 164 -15.08 1.13 -7.32
CA ALA A 164 -16.08 2.03 -7.86
C ALA A 164 -17.26 2.19 -6.87
N GLY A 165 -17.80 3.40 -6.76
CA GLY A 165 -18.94 3.70 -5.87
C GLY A 165 -18.54 4.22 -4.49
N LYS A 166 -19.55 4.42 -3.63
CA LYS A 166 -19.36 4.75 -2.20
C LYS A 166 -19.29 3.45 -1.40
N GLU A 167 -18.37 3.38 -0.45
CA GLU A 167 -18.48 2.42 0.67
C GLU A 167 -19.56 2.86 1.66
#